data_AF-A0A965XM52-F1
#
_entry.id   AF-A0A965XM52-F1
#
_cell.length_a   1.000
_cell.length_b   1.000
_cell.length_c   1.000
_cell.angle_alpha   90.00
_cell.angle_beta   90.00
_cell.angle_gamma   90.00
#
_symmetry.space_group_name_H-M   'P 1'
#
loop_
_entity.id
_entity.type
_entity.pdbx_description
1 polymer ?
#
loop_
_entity_poly.entity_id
_entity_poly.type
_entity_poly.pdbx_seq_one_letter_code
_entity_poly.pdbx_strand_id
1 'polypeptide(L)'
;MTTEEIVQNYQVKLLKIIFKEIDSLMKKKEKADINAHKLAETSNTVNTSAYWKSVGNAEFYIKEMYEKLSALAEIDRLFHWSSRLHQEQLQFVSKYPKVMEKYRQSN
;
A
#
# COMPACT_ATOMS: atom_id res chain seq x y z
N MET A 1 -24.27 -13.06 16.59
CA MET A 1 -23.28 -12.25 15.86
C MET A 1 -22.18 -13.18 15.37
N THR A 2 -22.16 -13.49 14.08
CA THR A 2 -21.15 -14.34 13.46
C THR A 2 -19.91 -13.53 13.08
N THR A 3 -18.79 -14.20 12.81
CA THR A 3 -17.57 -13.55 12.33
C THR A 3 -17.82 -12.75 11.04
N GLU A 4 -18.64 -13.27 10.13
CA GLU A 4 -18.99 -12.62 8.86
C GLU A 4 -19.75 -11.31 9.08
N GLU A 5 -20.73 -11.30 10.00
CA GLU A 5 -21.48 -10.10 10.37
C GLU A 5 -20.57 -9.02 10.96
N ILE A 6 -19.59 -9.41 11.78
CA ILE A 6 -18.58 -8.48 12.30
C ILE A 6 -17.76 -7.92 11.15
N VAL A 7 -17.16 -8.76 10.30
CA VAL A 7 -16.31 -8.30 9.20
C VAL A 7 -17.10 -7.39 8.26
N GLN A 8 -18.34 -7.72 7.94
CA GLN A 8 -19.20 -6.91 7.08
C GLN A 8 -19.47 -5.52 7.67
N ASN A 9 -19.71 -5.43 8.98
CA ASN A 9 -19.94 -4.16 9.69
C ASN A 9 -18.67 -3.31 9.82
N TYR A 10 -17.49 -3.94 9.85
CA TYR A 10 -16.21 -3.24 10.00
C TYR A 10 -15.43 -3.08 8.68
N GLN A 11 -15.91 -3.66 7.56
CA GLN A 11 -15.17 -3.70 6.28
C GLN A 11 -14.70 -2.31 5.82
N VAL A 12 -15.53 -1.28 5.95
CA VAL A 12 -15.20 0.07 5.50
C VAL A 12 -14.10 0.69 6.37
N LYS A 13 -14.11 0.41 7.68
CA LYS A 13 -13.05 0.85 8.60
C LYS A 13 -11.74 0.15 8.28
N LEU A 14 -11.78 -1.16 8.00
CA LEU A 14 -10.61 -1.94 7.59
C LEU A 14 -10.03 -1.40 6.26
N LEU A 15 -10.88 -1.16 5.26
CA LEU A 15 -10.44 -0.55 4.00
C LEU A 15 -9.74 0.79 4.23
N LYS A 16 -10.32 1.70 5.04
CA LYS A 16 -9.68 2.99 5.38
C LYS A 16 -8.29 2.84 5.97
N ILE A 17 -8.10 1.86 6.87
CA ILE A 17 -6.81 1.59 7.50
C ILE A 17 -5.82 1.08 6.44
N ILE A 18 -6.21 0.06 5.67
CA ILE A 18 -5.34 -0.58 4.68
C ILE A 18 -4.91 0.43 3.59
N PHE A 19 -5.83 1.25 3.09
CA PHE A 19 -5.51 2.29 2.10
C PHE A 19 -4.48 3.30 2.62
N LYS A 20 -4.65 3.76 3.87
CA LYS A 20 -3.71 4.69 4.51
C LYS A 20 -2.34 4.07 4.69
N GLU A 21 -2.28 2.79 5.05
CA GLU A 21 -1.03 2.06 5.20
C GLU A 21 -0.31 1.86 3.87
N ILE A 22 -1.02 1.49 2.80
CA ILE A 22 -0.45 1.37 1.45
C ILE A 22 0.11 2.71 0.98
N ASP A 23 -0.64 3.81 1.13
CA ASP A 23 -0.16 5.15 0.77
C ASP A 23 1.10 5.55 1.55
N SER A 24 1.16 5.23 2.85
CA SER A 24 2.33 5.44 3.69
C SER A 24 3.54 4.61 3.20
N LEU A 25 3.33 3.35 2.84
CA LEU A 25 4.38 2.47 2.29
C LEU A 25 4.89 2.97 0.95
N MET A 26 4.00 3.41 0.05
CA MET A 26 4.40 4.00 -1.24
C MET A 26 5.31 5.21 -1.04
N LYS A 27 4.97 6.11 -0.10
CA LYS A 27 5.81 7.29 0.23
C LYS A 27 7.14 6.90 0.86
N LYS A 28 7.15 5.91 1.75
CA LYS A 28 8.39 5.40 2.37
C LYS A 28 9.31 4.76 1.34
N LYS A 29 8.75 3.98 0.41
CA LYS A 29 9.46 3.39 -0.71
C LYS A 29 10.09 4.45 -1.61
N GLU A 30 9.31 5.45 -2.03
CA GLU A 30 9.79 6.58 -2.84
C GLU A 30 10.95 7.32 -2.14
N LYS A 31 10.83 7.56 -0.84
CA LYS A 31 11.93 8.16 -0.05
C LYS A 31 13.17 7.27 0.02
N ALA A 32 12.99 5.96 0.17
CA ALA A 32 14.10 5.01 0.21
C ALA A 32 14.84 4.95 -1.14
N ASP A 33 14.10 4.95 -2.25
CA ASP A 33 14.68 5.01 -3.61
C ASP A 33 15.46 6.31 -3.84
N ILE A 34 14.89 7.46 -3.48
CA ILE A 34 15.57 8.76 -3.62
C ILE A 34 16.90 8.75 -2.83
N ASN A 35 16.90 8.18 -1.62
CA ASN A 35 18.11 8.08 -0.82
C ASN A 35 19.14 7.13 -1.44
N ALA A 36 18.71 5.97 -1.93
CA ALA A 36 19.58 5.03 -2.62
C ALA A 36 20.21 5.67 -3.87
N HIS A 37 19.42 6.40 -4.67
CA HIS A 37 19.88 7.11 -5.85
C HIS A 37 20.91 8.19 -5.52
N LYS A 38 20.62 9.05 -4.54
CA LYS A 38 21.55 10.10 -4.08
C LYS A 38 22.88 9.55 -3.60
N LEU A 39 22.85 8.39 -2.92
CA LEU A 39 24.07 7.71 -2.52
C LEU A 39 24.79 7.19 -3.78
N ALA A 40 24.10 6.45 -4.66
CA ALA A 40 24.72 5.89 -5.86
C ALA A 40 25.44 6.92 -6.77
N GLU A 41 24.94 8.15 -6.88
CA GLU A 41 25.59 9.24 -7.64
C GLU A 41 26.98 9.63 -7.11
N THR A 42 27.25 9.40 -5.82
CA THR A 42 28.57 9.57 -5.23
C THR A 42 29.33 8.25 -5.34
N SER A 43 30.24 8.16 -6.31
CA SER A 43 30.84 6.93 -6.87
C SER A 43 31.38 5.88 -5.87
N ASN A 44 31.70 6.27 -4.63
CA ASN A 44 32.21 5.36 -3.60
C ASN A 44 31.14 4.86 -2.61
N THR A 45 29.90 5.37 -2.65
CA THR A 45 28.93 5.10 -1.58
C THR A 45 27.97 3.94 -1.86
N VAL A 46 27.97 3.35 -3.06
CA VAL A 46 27.26 2.08 -3.32
C VAL A 46 27.78 0.92 -2.45
N ASN A 47 29.02 1.02 -1.98
CA ASN A 47 29.62 0.06 -1.05
C ASN A 47 29.33 0.38 0.43
N THR A 48 28.56 1.42 0.71
CA THR A 48 28.26 1.82 2.09
C THR A 48 27.03 1.08 2.62
N SER A 49 27.05 0.81 3.92
CA SER A 49 25.90 0.24 4.64
C SER A 49 24.65 1.12 4.50
N ALA A 50 24.80 2.44 4.38
CA ALA A 50 23.69 3.37 4.19
C ALA A 50 22.94 3.16 2.87
N TYR A 51 23.68 2.88 1.78
CA TYR A 51 23.09 2.57 0.47
C TYR A 51 22.30 1.27 0.56
N TRP A 52 22.94 0.18 1.00
CA TRP A 52 22.28 -1.13 1.11
C TRP A 52 21.11 -1.14 2.07
N LYS A 53 21.16 -0.36 3.15
CA LYS A 53 20.01 -0.15 4.04
C LYS A 53 18.84 0.53 3.32
N SER A 54 19.11 1.50 2.46
CA SER A 54 18.06 2.19 1.68
C SER A 54 17.44 1.26 0.65
N VAL A 55 18.25 0.46 -0.06
CA VAL A 55 17.77 -0.58 -0.99
C VAL A 55 16.92 -1.62 -0.26
N GLY A 56 17.42 -2.19 0.85
CA GLY A 56 16.68 -3.19 1.62
C GLY A 56 15.38 -2.65 2.23
N ASN A 57 15.35 -1.37 2.65
CA ASN A 57 14.12 -0.72 3.09
C ASN A 57 13.10 -0.60 1.95
N ALA A 58 13.54 -0.22 0.74
CA ALA A 58 12.65 -0.13 -0.42
C ALA A 58 12.03 -1.50 -0.74
N GLU A 59 12.84 -2.56 -0.77
CA GLU A 59 12.38 -3.94 -0.97
C GLU A 59 11.38 -4.37 0.12
N PHE A 60 11.68 -4.08 1.38
CA PHE A 60 10.79 -4.37 2.51
C PHE A 60 9.44 -3.68 2.35
N TYR A 61 9.42 -2.37 2.04
CA TYR A 61 8.17 -1.63 1.85
C TYR A 61 7.38 -2.12 0.63
N ILE A 62 8.06 -2.56 -0.44
CA ILE A 62 7.40 -3.19 -1.58
C ILE A 62 6.68 -4.47 -1.14
N LYS A 63 7.36 -5.33 -0.39
CA LYS A 63 6.77 -6.58 0.10
C LYS A 63 5.53 -6.33 0.97
N GLU A 64 5.63 -5.47 1.98
CA GLU A 64 4.49 -5.12 2.85
C GLU A 64 3.33 -4.51 2.06
N MET A 65 3.63 -3.70 1.03
CA MET A 65 2.63 -3.09 0.17
C MET A 65 1.84 -4.16 -0.60
N TYR A 66 2.52 -5.15 -1.18
CA TYR A 66 1.85 -6.23 -1.92
C TYR A 66 1.02 -7.15 -1.02
N GLU A 67 1.47 -7.43 0.20
CA GLU A 67 0.68 -8.17 1.20
C GLU A 67 -0.65 -7.44 1.51
N LYS A 68 -0.59 -6.11 1.67
CA LYS A 68 -1.79 -5.29 1.91
C LYS A 68 -2.69 -5.16 0.69
N LEU A 69 -2.13 -5.11 -0.52
CA LEU A 69 -2.90 -5.16 -1.76
C LEU A 69 -3.64 -6.50 -1.91
N SER A 70 -3.00 -7.61 -1.54
CA SER A 70 -3.65 -8.92 -1.50
C SER A 70 -4.81 -8.94 -0.49
N ALA A 71 -4.64 -8.30 0.68
CA ALA A 71 -5.74 -8.17 1.64
C ALA A 71 -6.91 -7.32 1.08
N LEU A 72 -6.63 -6.24 0.33
CA LEU A 72 -7.68 -5.49 -0.36
C LEU A 72 -8.42 -6.33 -1.40
N ALA A 73 -7.71 -7.15 -2.16
CA ALA A 73 -8.29 -8.05 -3.16
C ALA A 73 -9.20 -9.09 -2.51
N GLU A 74 -8.80 -9.65 -1.37
CA GLU A 74 -9.63 -10.62 -0.65
C GLU A 74 -10.89 -9.97 -0.06
N ILE A 75 -10.80 -8.75 0.47
CA ILE A 75 -11.98 -7.98 0.90
C ILE A 75 -12.87 -7.67 -0.31
N ASP A 76 -12.30 -7.42 -1.49
CA ASP A 76 -13.11 -7.19 -2.70
C ASP A 76 -13.80 -8.45 -3.20
N ARG A 77 -13.11 -9.60 -3.13
CA ARG A 77 -13.68 -10.90 -3.47
C ARG A 77 -14.89 -11.23 -2.58
N LEU A 78 -14.80 -10.91 -1.28
CA LEU A 78 -15.83 -11.22 -0.30
C LEU A 78 -16.99 -10.21 -0.28
N PHE A 79 -16.69 -8.92 -0.49
CA PHE A 79 -17.67 -7.85 -0.26
C PHE A 79 -17.88 -6.93 -1.47
N HIS A 80 -17.16 -7.10 -2.57
CA HIS A 80 -17.31 -6.31 -3.80
C HIS A 80 -17.33 -4.80 -3.52
N TRP A 81 -16.33 -4.28 -2.80
CA TRP A 81 -16.28 -2.86 -2.46
C TRP A 81 -15.88 -2.01 -3.67
N SER A 82 -15.06 -2.55 -4.59
CA SER A 82 -14.55 -1.85 -5.77
C SER A 82 -15.65 -1.50 -6.78
N SER A 83 -16.75 -2.27 -6.82
CA SER A 83 -17.93 -1.97 -7.65
C SER A 83 -18.86 -0.93 -7.00
N ARG A 84 -18.71 -0.70 -5.69
CA ARG A 84 -19.58 0.18 -4.88
C ARG A 84 -18.96 1.54 -4.57
N LEU A 85 -17.93 1.96 -5.30
CA LEU A 85 -17.21 3.23 -5.07
C LEU A 85 -18.08 4.49 -5.12
N HIS A 86 -19.27 4.41 -5.72
CA HIS A 86 -20.26 5.50 -5.71
C HIS A 86 -20.85 5.76 -4.31
N GLN A 87 -20.80 4.78 -3.39
CA GLN A 87 -21.33 4.92 -2.04
C GLN A 87 -20.53 5.92 -1.20
N GLU A 88 -21.23 6.77 -0.44
CA GLU A 88 -20.64 7.83 0.40
C GLU A 88 -19.54 7.30 1.32
N GLN A 89 -19.79 6.15 1.96
CA GLN A 89 -18.84 5.52 2.89
C GLN A 89 -17.50 5.12 2.25
N LEU A 90 -17.46 4.96 0.92
CA LEU A 90 -16.27 4.59 0.13
C LEU A 90 -15.64 5.80 -0.60
N GLN A 91 -16.21 7.00 -0.49
CA GLN A 91 -15.67 8.21 -1.14
C GLN A 91 -14.24 8.54 -0.69
N PHE A 92 -13.80 8.06 0.48
CA PHE A 92 -12.42 8.23 0.95
C PHE A 92 -11.37 7.64 -0.02
N VAL A 93 -11.75 6.64 -0.83
CA VAL A 93 -10.87 6.00 -1.81
C VAL A 93 -10.31 7.01 -2.81
N SER A 94 -11.10 8.03 -3.17
CA SER A 94 -10.68 9.12 -4.06
C SER A 94 -9.48 9.93 -3.54
N LYS A 95 -9.25 9.93 -2.22
CA LYS A 95 -8.09 10.59 -1.59
C LYS A 95 -6.77 9.85 -1.83
N TYR A 96 -6.84 8.61 -2.31
CA TYR A 96 -5.69 7.72 -2.50
C TYR A 96 -5.60 7.22 -3.96
N PRO A 97 -5.49 8.11 -4.97
CA PRO A 97 -5.54 7.74 -6.38
C PRO A 97 -4.41 6.78 -6.77
N LYS A 98 -3.20 6.99 -6.25
CA LYS A 98 -2.03 6.11 -6.49
C LYS A 98 -2.25 4.69 -5.96
N VAL A 99 -2.94 4.55 -4.82
CA VAL A 99 -3.28 3.25 -4.24
C VAL A 99 -4.27 2.52 -5.15
N MET A 100 -5.30 3.21 -5.63
CA MET A 100 -6.27 2.63 -6.55
C MET A 100 -5.67 2.22 -7.89
N GLU A 101 -4.79 3.05 -8.45
CA GLU A 101 -4.06 2.72 -9.66
C GLU A 101 -3.24 1.45 -9.48
N LYS A 102 -2.46 1.38 -8.38
CA LYS A 102 -1.64 0.21 -8.07
C LYS A 102 -2.49 -1.06 -7.85
N TYR A 103 -3.64 -0.91 -7.19
CA TYR A 103 -4.58 -2.01 -6.97
C TYR A 103 -5.10 -2.60 -8.28
N ARG A 104 -5.55 -1.76 -9.23
CA ARG A 104 -6.04 -2.16 -10.56
C ARG A 104 -4.98 -2.75 -11.49
N GLN A 105 -3.70 -2.41 -11.27
CA GLN A 105 -2.60 -3.00 -12.02
C GLN A 105 -2.23 -4.39 -11.50
N SER A 106 -2.58 -4.70 -10.25
CA SER A 106 -2.18 -5.94 -9.57
C SER A 106 -3.30 -6.97 -9.50
N ASN A 107 -4.55 -6.60 -9.83
CA ASN A 107 -5.76 -7.41 -9.79
C ASN A 107 -6.72 -6.98 -10.89
#